data_AF-A0A345I1U7-F1
#
_entry.id   AF-A0A345I1U7-F1
#
_cell.length_a   1.000
_cell.length_b   1.000
_cell.length_c   1.000
_cell.angle_alpha   90.00
_cell.angle_beta   90.00
_cell.angle_gamma   90.00
#
_symmetry.space_group_name_H-M   'P 1'
#
loop_
_entity.id
_entity.type
_entity.pdbx_description
1 polymer ?
#
loop_
_entity_poly.entity_id
_entity_poly.type
_entity_poly.pdbx_seq_one_letter_code
_entity_poly.pdbx_strand_id
1 'polypeptide(L)'
;MDEGPVAGPPGEQTAEPARLTTREAAARLGVKPETVYAYVSRGRLTARRDPAGRGSTFDAAAVEALARRSGRESPAGADGLQRIRTGITLIEAGRYYYRGVDATELARRLRYEEIADWLWTGTLEPGIRLTAPAEALAAARHAVAALPAHSGPTDRLRVAAVAAAVADPLRFDLSRDAVLSTARALIPTLVDALPAAGRPQPVDGRLAARLWSRLSARQPGESGVRALDMALSLLIDHDLAASTLAVRVAASARAHPYAVVSAGLGALDGPLHGGASGPAHRMLAEVLERGSAAAVVADHLRAGRRVPGLGHRLYPGPDPRAEALFAVLDQLPGAGPVLTAAREVAETTARHVKLHANVDLALAVLSVTAGMPPEAGETVFAVGRSAGWIAHALEEYGEKPLRMRPTGQYSGPRPPQELP
;
A
#
# COMPACT_ATOMS: atom_id res chain seq x y z
N MET A 1 -45.97 -66.14 34.21
CA MET A 1 -44.74 -66.58 33.52
C MET A 1 -44.26 -65.43 32.67
N ASP A 2 -43.08 -64.85 32.80
CA ASP A 2 -42.19 -64.56 33.92
C ASP A 2 -41.24 -63.50 33.32
N GLU A 3 -40.99 -62.40 34.02
CA GLU A 3 -40.21 -61.25 33.52
C GLU A 3 -38.70 -61.49 33.67
N GLY A 4 -37.89 -60.96 32.73
CA GLY A 4 -36.45 -60.75 32.92
C GLY A 4 -35.70 -60.42 31.61
N PRO A 5 -34.56 -59.70 31.67
CA PRO A 5 -34.53 -58.25 31.92
C PRO A 5 -33.94 -57.44 30.74
N VAL A 6 -34.22 -56.14 30.76
CA VAL A 6 -33.78 -55.09 29.82
C VAL A 6 -32.28 -54.82 29.97
N ALA A 7 -31.53 -54.91 28.86
CA ALA A 7 -30.14 -54.44 28.77
C ALA A 7 -30.11 -52.97 28.30
N GLY A 8 -29.58 -52.08 29.15
CA GLY A 8 -29.40 -50.67 28.83
C GLY A 8 -28.27 -50.41 27.81
N PRO A 9 -28.29 -49.26 27.12
CA PRO A 9 -27.24 -48.89 26.18
C PRO A 9 -25.91 -48.57 26.91
N PRO A 10 -24.75 -48.83 26.27
CA PRO A 10 -23.44 -48.59 26.87
C PRO A 10 -23.19 -47.09 27.07
N GLY A 11 -22.61 -46.76 28.23
CA GLY A 11 -22.35 -45.40 28.68
C GLY A 11 -21.39 -44.61 27.80
N GLU A 12 -21.71 -43.33 27.62
CA GLU A 12 -20.81 -42.31 27.09
C GLU A 12 -19.59 -42.18 28.01
N GLN A 13 -18.41 -42.60 27.52
CA GLN A 13 -17.14 -42.15 28.07
C GLN A 13 -16.98 -40.67 27.73
N THR A 14 -17.23 -39.79 28.70
CA THR A 14 -16.79 -38.40 28.64
C THR A 14 -15.27 -38.38 28.55
N ALA A 15 -14.72 -38.11 27.37
CA ALA A 15 -13.29 -37.91 27.19
C ALA A 15 -12.81 -36.76 28.10
N GLU A 16 -11.88 -37.03 29.01
CA GLU A 16 -11.30 -35.97 29.83
C GLU A 16 -10.63 -34.92 28.93
N PRO A 17 -10.80 -33.61 29.20
CA PRO A 17 -10.17 -32.56 28.41
C PRO A 17 -8.65 -32.68 28.46
N ALA A 18 -8.01 -32.62 27.29
CA ALA A 18 -6.56 -32.68 27.15
C ALA A 18 -5.88 -31.62 28.03
N ARG A 19 -4.95 -32.03 28.89
CA ARG A 19 -4.24 -31.15 29.81
C ARG A 19 -2.76 -31.05 29.43
N LEU A 20 -2.23 -29.85 29.48
CA LEU A 20 -0.86 -29.51 29.09
C LEU A 20 0.03 -29.39 30.32
N THR A 21 1.27 -29.83 30.22
CA THR A 21 2.31 -29.54 31.23
C THR A 21 2.67 -28.04 31.24
N THR A 22 3.33 -27.56 32.30
CA THR A 22 3.81 -26.17 32.36
C THR A 22 4.67 -25.78 31.15
N ARG A 23 5.53 -26.68 30.65
CA ARG A 23 6.40 -26.41 29.50
C ARG A 23 5.59 -26.27 28.20
N GLU A 24 4.62 -27.14 27.99
CA GLU A 24 3.75 -27.08 26.80
C GLU A 24 2.84 -25.85 26.84
N ALA A 25 2.27 -25.51 28.01
CA ALA A 25 1.50 -24.29 28.18
C ALA A 25 2.33 -23.03 27.94
N ALA A 26 3.58 -23.01 28.41
CA ALA A 26 4.52 -21.90 28.19
C ALA A 26 4.84 -21.74 26.69
N ALA A 27 5.15 -22.84 26.01
CA ALA A 27 5.41 -22.86 24.57
C ALA A 27 4.19 -22.37 23.77
N ARG A 28 2.97 -22.78 24.16
CA ARG A 28 1.74 -22.39 23.48
C ARG A 28 1.37 -20.91 23.67
N LEU A 29 1.74 -20.34 24.81
CA LEU A 29 1.54 -18.93 25.14
C LEU A 29 2.68 -18.02 24.64
N GLY A 30 3.79 -18.60 24.17
CA GLY A 30 4.98 -17.84 23.76
C GLY A 30 5.70 -17.14 24.92
N VAL A 31 5.63 -17.71 26.13
CA VAL A 31 6.22 -17.12 27.35
C VAL A 31 7.13 -18.11 28.08
N LYS A 32 7.88 -17.65 29.09
CA LYS A 32 8.68 -18.53 29.96
C LYS A 32 7.78 -19.29 30.96
N PRO A 33 8.16 -20.49 31.45
CA PRO A 33 7.39 -21.27 32.41
C PRO A 33 6.99 -20.52 33.69
N GLU A 34 7.83 -19.60 34.16
CA GLU A 34 7.57 -18.78 35.34
C GLU A 34 6.36 -17.84 35.12
N THR A 35 6.21 -17.35 33.88
CA THR A 35 5.08 -16.48 33.49
C THR A 35 3.76 -17.24 33.49
N VAL A 36 3.78 -18.56 33.25
CA VAL A 36 2.57 -19.41 33.33
C VAL A 36 2.02 -19.43 34.76
N TYR A 37 2.88 -19.59 35.76
CA TYR A 37 2.47 -19.50 37.17
C TYR A 37 2.00 -18.08 37.56
N ALA A 38 2.55 -17.06 36.93
CA ALA A 38 2.09 -15.68 37.11
C ALA A 38 0.68 -15.44 36.53
N TYR A 39 0.22 -16.24 35.56
CA TYR A 39 -1.18 -16.24 35.13
C TYR A 39 -2.09 -16.99 36.11
N VAL A 40 -1.58 -18.01 36.79
CA VAL A 40 -2.31 -18.72 37.86
C VAL A 40 -2.55 -17.80 39.05
N SER A 41 -1.52 -17.10 39.53
CA SER A 41 -1.66 -16.18 40.67
C SER A 41 -2.63 -15.03 40.39
N ARG A 42 -2.80 -14.64 39.12
CA ARG A 42 -3.76 -13.63 38.67
C ARG A 42 -5.14 -14.21 38.31
N GLY A 43 -5.39 -15.49 38.60
CA GLY A 43 -6.66 -16.17 38.34
C GLY A 43 -6.99 -16.37 36.85
N ARG A 44 -6.02 -16.20 35.95
CA ARG A 44 -6.22 -16.33 34.49
C ARG A 44 -6.05 -17.76 33.97
N LEU A 45 -5.38 -18.62 34.73
CA LEU A 45 -5.30 -20.07 34.51
C LEU A 45 -5.49 -20.80 35.84
N THR A 46 -5.98 -22.03 35.80
CA THR A 46 -6.05 -22.90 36.97
C THR A 46 -5.03 -24.02 36.83
N ALA A 47 -4.14 -24.14 37.81
CA ALA A 47 -3.18 -25.24 37.89
C ALA A 47 -3.80 -26.41 38.66
N ARG A 48 -3.60 -27.65 38.18
CA ARG A 48 -3.73 -28.84 39.03
C ARG A 48 -2.42 -29.60 39.06
N ARG A 49 -2.18 -30.32 40.15
CA ARG A 49 -0.97 -31.14 40.28
C ARG A 49 -1.02 -32.30 39.29
N ASP A 50 0.10 -32.56 38.64
CA ASP A 50 0.29 -33.74 37.80
C ASP A 50 0.22 -35.02 38.66
N PRO A 51 -0.58 -36.03 38.29
CA PRO A 51 -0.61 -37.34 38.95
C PRO A 51 0.77 -38.00 39.08
N ALA A 52 1.70 -37.74 38.16
CA ALA A 52 3.07 -38.28 38.19
C ALA A 52 4.05 -37.45 39.06
N GLY A 53 3.57 -36.41 39.74
CA GLY A 53 4.37 -35.60 40.68
C GLY A 53 5.36 -34.63 40.04
N ARG A 54 5.40 -34.51 38.71
CA ARG A 54 6.38 -33.70 37.95
C ARG A 54 5.92 -32.28 37.60
N GLY A 55 5.08 -31.67 38.44
CA GLY A 55 4.70 -30.26 38.33
C GLY A 55 3.20 -30.01 38.20
N SER A 56 2.84 -28.88 37.58
CA SER A 56 1.44 -28.47 37.36
C SER A 56 1.00 -28.72 35.92
N THR A 57 -0.28 -29.01 35.76
CA THR A 57 -0.96 -29.24 34.48
C THR A 57 -2.13 -28.27 34.33
N PHE A 58 -2.39 -27.87 33.09
CA PHE A 58 -3.31 -26.80 32.72
C PHE A 58 -4.31 -27.30 31.68
N ASP A 59 -5.54 -26.83 31.74
CA ASP A 59 -6.54 -27.12 30.72
C ASP A 59 -6.12 -26.51 29.37
N ALA A 60 -6.04 -27.33 28.31
CA ALA A 60 -5.58 -26.88 27.01
C ALA A 60 -6.48 -25.78 26.41
N ALA A 61 -7.80 -25.86 26.57
CA ALA A 61 -8.73 -24.88 26.04
C ALA A 61 -8.60 -23.53 26.76
N ALA A 62 -8.35 -23.53 28.06
CA ALA A 62 -8.08 -22.32 28.84
C ALA A 62 -6.76 -21.65 28.41
N VAL A 63 -5.70 -22.44 28.15
CA VAL A 63 -4.42 -21.95 27.63
C VAL A 63 -4.58 -21.33 26.25
N GLU A 64 -5.34 -21.97 25.35
CA GLU A 64 -5.64 -21.42 24.00
C GLU A 64 -6.48 -20.14 24.08
N ALA A 65 -7.50 -20.11 24.94
CA ALA A 65 -8.30 -18.92 25.18
C ALA A 65 -7.48 -17.76 25.75
N LEU A 66 -6.47 -18.06 26.59
CA LEU A 66 -5.54 -17.05 27.08
C LEU A 66 -4.56 -16.60 26.00
N ALA A 67 -4.03 -17.50 25.17
CA ALA A 67 -3.14 -17.16 24.06
C ALA A 67 -3.80 -16.17 23.08
N ARG A 68 -5.06 -16.42 22.72
CA ARG A 68 -5.87 -15.51 21.88
C ARG A 68 -6.11 -14.13 22.51
N ARG A 69 -6.14 -14.04 23.85
CA ARG A 69 -6.34 -12.79 24.59
C ARG A 69 -5.03 -12.04 24.84
N SER A 70 -3.95 -12.74 25.14
CA SER A 70 -2.61 -12.14 25.35
C SER A 70 -1.99 -11.63 24.05
N GLY A 71 -2.35 -12.19 22.88
CA GLY A 71 -2.02 -11.60 21.57
C GLY A 71 -2.67 -10.23 21.31
N ARG A 72 -3.64 -9.81 22.13
CA ARG A 72 -4.26 -8.47 22.12
C ARG A 72 -3.58 -7.48 23.08
N GLU A 73 -2.81 -7.94 24.04
CA GLU A 73 -2.13 -7.15 25.07
C GLU A 73 -0.67 -7.62 25.23
N SER A 74 0.20 -7.32 24.26
CA SER A 74 1.63 -7.34 24.54
C SER A 74 2.02 -6.03 25.24
N PRO A 75 2.70 -6.09 26.40
CA PRO A 75 3.19 -4.90 27.10
C PRO A 75 4.18 -4.13 26.23
N ALA A 76 4.13 -2.81 26.33
CA ALA A 76 5.06 -1.90 25.69
C ALA A 76 6.52 -2.24 26.05
N GLY A 77 7.35 -2.48 25.03
CA GLY A 77 8.80 -2.51 25.16
C GLY A 77 9.49 -3.49 24.22
N ALA A 78 10.34 -2.95 23.33
CA ALA A 78 11.40 -3.63 22.60
C ALA A 78 11.10 -4.30 21.24
N ASP A 79 10.17 -3.76 20.44
CA ASP A 79 10.23 -3.98 18.99
C ASP A 79 9.97 -2.66 18.25
N GLY A 80 10.76 -2.39 17.21
CA GLY A 80 10.72 -1.14 16.43
C GLY A 80 9.32 -0.84 15.89
N LEU A 81 8.96 0.45 15.80
CA LEU A 81 7.66 0.98 15.34
C LEU A 81 6.47 0.07 15.71
N GLN A 82 5.82 0.35 16.86
CA GLN A 82 4.56 -0.28 17.28
C GLN A 82 3.71 -0.71 16.07
N ARG A 83 3.34 -1.99 15.98
CA ARG A 83 2.47 -2.51 14.91
C ARG A 83 1.26 -1.59 14.73
N ILE A 84 1.27 -0.80 13.66
CA ILE A 84 0.18 0.11 13.33
C ILE A 84 -0.97 -0.74 12.79
N ARG A 85 -2.14 -0.63 13.43
CA ARG A 85 -3.35 -1.31 12.97
C ARG A 85 -3.96 -0.52 11.80
N THR A 86 -4.41 -1.24 10.79
CA THR A 86 -5.14 -0.69 9.64
C THR A 86 -6.14 -1.71 9.12
N GLY A 87 -7.28 -1.24 8.64
CA GLY A 87 -8.29 -2.01 7.92
C GLY A 87 -8.36 -1.67 6.43
N ILE A 88 -7.38 -0.92 5.89
CA ILE A 88 -7.38 -0.45 4.50
C ILE A 88 -6.88 -1.53 3.55
N THR A 89 -5.68 -2.07 3.79
CA THR A 89 -5.03 -3.02 2.88
C THR A 89 -4.50 -4.22 3.63
N LEU A 90 -4.69 -5.40 3.04
CA LEU A 90 -4.06 -6.64 3.47
C LEU A 90 -3.22 -7.22 2.33
N ILE A 91 -1.98 -7.58 2.62
CA ILE A 91 -1.08 -8.26 1.70
C ILE A 91 -0.63 -9.56 2.35
N GLU A 92 -1.11 -10.69 1.84
CA GLU A 92 -0.83 -12.00 2.43
C GLU A 92 -0.85 -13.08 1.35
N ALA A 93 0.07 -14.06 1.48
CA ALA A 93 0.13 -15.23 0.61
C ALA A 93 0.13 -14.89 -0.90
N GLY A 94 0.82 -13.82 -1.30
CA GLY A 94 0.90 -13.38 -2.69
C GLY A 94 -0.36 -12.71 -3.24
N ARG A 95 -1.35 -12.42 -2.38
CA ARG A 95 -2.58 -11.72 -2.72
C ARG A 95 -2.64 -10.35 -2.07
N TYR A 96 -3.53 -9.53 -2.60
CA TYR A 96 -3.57 -8.10 -2.34
C TYR A 96 -5.02 -7.63 -2.29
N TYR A 97 -5.44 -7.08 -1.15
CA TYR A 97 -6.84 -6.78 -0.85
C TYR A 97 -7.02 -5.35 -0.34
N TYR A 98 -8.07 -4.69 -0.81
CA TYR A 98 -8.59 -3.45 -0.24
C TYR A 98 -9.82 -3.77 0.62
N ARG A 99 -9.85 -3.39 1.89
CA ARG A 99 -10.94 -3.66 2.85
C ARG A 99 -11.50 -5.10 2.76
N GLY A 100 -10.62 -6.07 2.54
CA GLY A 100 -10.96 -7.50 2.41
C GLY A 100 -11.44 -7.97 1.03
N VAL A 101 -11.56 -7.08 0.04
CA VAL A 101 -11.92 -7.40 -1.35
C VAL A 101 -10.67 -7.44 -2.21
N ASP A 102 -10.58 -8.42 -3.11
CA ASP A 102 -9.42 -8.57 -4.01
C ASP A 102 -9.23 -7.31 -4.87
N ALA A 103 -8.06 -6.66 -4.73
CA ALA A 103 -7.77 -5.40 -5.38
C ALA A 103 -7.65 -5.54 -6.91
N THR A 104 -7.22 -6.71 -7.40
CA THR A 104 -7.14 -6.96 -8.85
C THR A 104 -8.53 -7.16 -9.45
N GLU A 105 -9.45 -7.78 -8.73
CA GLU A 105 -10.86 -7.89 -9.16
C GLU A 105 -11.57 -6.54 -9.14
N LEU A 106 -11.33 -5.71 -8.11
CA LEU A 106 -11.84 -4.34 -8.07
C LEU A 106 -11.37 -3.54 -9.29
N ALA A 107 -10.06 -3.53 -9.54
CA ALA A 107 -9.46 -2.78 -10.65
C ALA A 107 -9.88 -3.27 -12.05
N ARG A 108 -10.41 -4.49 -12.17
CA ARG A 108 -10.99 -5.02 -13.42
C ARG A 108 -12.43 -4.57 -13.66
N ARG A 109 -13.18 -4.27 -12.59
CA ARG A 109 -14.65 -4.10 -12.65
C ARG A 109 -15.12 -2.68 -12.40
N LEU A 110 -14.37 -1.92 -11.61
CA LEU A 110 -14.75 -0.60 -11.12
C LEU A 110 -13.72 0.44 -11.55
N ARG A 111 -14.16 1.70 -11.58
CA ARG A 111 -13.30 2.83 -11.93
C ARG A 111 -12.50 3.28 -10.72
N TYR A 112 -11.36 3.93 -10.95
CA TYR A 112 -10.51 4.45 -9.88
C TYR A 112 -11.30 5.31 -8.89
N GLU A 113 -12.17 6.20 -9.37
CA GLU A 113 -12.96 7.11 -8.53
C GLU A 113 -13.92 6.37 -7.60
N GLU A 114 -14.51 5.28 -8.08
CA GLU A 114 -15.46 4.45 -7.33
C GLU A 114 -14.74 3.67 -6.23
N ILE A 115 -13.57 3.11 -6.56
CA ILE A 115 -12.74 2.39 -5.58
C ILE A 115 -12.18 3.36 -4.54
N ALA A 116 -11.72 4.54 -4.95
CA ALA A 116 -11.21 5.57 -4.05
C ALA A 116 -12.30 6.03 -3.07
N ASP A 117 -13.49 6.36 -3.58
CA ASP A 117 -14.61 6.80 -2.74
C ASP A 117 -15.05 5.70 -1.78
N TRP A 118 -15.22 4.48 -2.27
CA TRP A 118 -15.54 3.32 -1.45
C TRP A 118 -14.47 3.05 -0.38
N LEU A 119 -13.19 3.24 -0.70
CA LEU A 119 -12.11 3.06 0.27
C LEU A 119 -12.22 4.05 1.43
N TRP A 120 -12.66 5.28 1.17
CA TRP A 120 -12.85 6.30 2.20
C TRP A 120 -14.15 6.12 2.98
N THR A 121 -15.26 5.85 2.29
CA THR A 121 -16.62 5.86 2.84
C THR A 121 -17.05 4.51 3.41
N GLY A 122 -16.54 3.41 2.84
CA GLY A 122 -17.00 2.04 3.07
C GLY A 122 -18.25 1.67 2.27
N THR A 123 -18.80 2.59 1.47
CA THR A 123 -20.03 2.39 0.67
C THR A 123 -19.70 2.55 -0.81
N LEU A 124 -20.13 1.59 -1.63
CA LEU A 124 -19.84 1.61 -3.07
C LEU A 124 -20.96 2.38 -3.79
N GLU A 125 -20.63 3.57 -4.26
CA GLU A 125 -21.52 4.40 -5.07
C GLU A 125 -21.08 4.35 -6.54
N PRO A 126 -21.95 3.89 -7.47
CA PRO A 126 -21.62 3.90 -8.89
C PRO A 126 -21.68 5.33 -9.45
N GLY A 127 -20.89 5.60 -10.48
CA GLY A 127 -21.00 6.87 -11.20
C GLY A 127 -20.29 8.05 -10.52
N ILE A 128 -19.51 7.84 -9.45
CA ILE A 128 -18.73 8.89 -8.79
C ILE A 128 -17.83 9.61 -9.80
N ARG A 129 -17.74 10.94 -9.64
CA ARG A 129 -16.86 11.83 -10.40
C ARG A 129 -16.13 12.75 -9.43
N LEU A 130 -14.80 12.87 -9.62
CA LEU A 130 -13.95 13.75 -8.81
C LEU A 130 -13.73 15.07 -9.56
N THR A 131 -14.13 16.18 -8.96
CA THR A 131 -14.09 17.52 -9.56
C THR A 131 -13.17 18.46 -8.79
N ALA A 132 -12.34 19.20 -9.52
CA ALA A 132 -11.47 20.22 -8.94
C ALA A 132 -12.26 21.54 -8.77
N PRO A 133 -12.31 22.13 -7.56
CA PRO A 133 -12.87 23.47 -7.36
C PRO A 133 -12.10 24.52 -8.16
N ALA A 134 -12.81 25.48 -8.75
CA ALA A 134 -12.21 26.47 -9.66
C ALA A 134 -11.10 27.31 -9.00
N GLU A 135 -11.30 27.73 -7.76
CA GLU A 135 -10.34 28.57 -7.02
C GLU A 135 -9.06 27.80 -6.67
N ALA A 136 -9.19 26.61 -6.07
CA ALA A 136 -8.05 25.75 -5.77
C ALA A 136 -7.27 25.36 -7.03
N LEU A 137 -7.96 25.06 -8.14
CA LEU A 137 -7.34 24.74 -9.41
C LEU A 137 -6.62 25.95 -10.03
N ALA A 138 -7.19 27.15 -9.94
CA ALA A 138 -6.56 28.37 -10.42
C ALA A 138 -5.26 28.66 -9.67
N ALA A 139 -5.28 28.56 -8.33
CA ALA A 139 -4.09 28.72 -7.49
C ALA A 139 -3.02 27.67 -7.82
N ALA A 140 -3.41 26.39 -7.94
CA ALA A 140 -2.50 25.31 -8.28
C ALA A 140 -1.86 25.49 -9.67
N ARG A 141 -2.66 25.87 -10.69
CA ARG A 141 -2.13 26.15 -12.04
C ARG A 141 -1.16 27.32 -12.07
N HIS A 142 -1.47 28.41 -11.35
CA HIS A 142 -0.59 29.56 -11.27
C HIS A 142 0.76 29.18 -10.67
N ALA A 143 0.76 28.46 -9.53
CA ALA A 143 1.97 28.02 -8.88
C ALA A 143 2.78 27.03 -9.74
N VAL A 144 2.12 26.07 -10.39
CA VAL A 144 2.76 25.10 -11.30
C VAL A 144 3.36 25.78 -12.54
N ALA A 145 2.70 26.80 -13.07
CA ALA A 145 3.19 27.55 -14.24
C ALA A 145 4.44 28.39 -13.93
N ALA A 146 4.64 28.78 -12.67
CA ALA A 146 5.82 29.53 -12.23
C ALA A 146 7.08 28.65 -12.09
N LEU A 147 6.95 27.32 -12.14
CA LEU A 147 8.08 26.41 -11.99
C LEU A 147 8.98 26.40 -13.24
N PRO A 148 10.30 26.15 -13.08
CA PRO A 148 11.22 25.99 -14.19
C PRO A 148 10.77 24.94 -15.21
N ALA A 149 11.20 25.12 -16.47
CA ALA A 149 10.83 24.21 -17.55
C ALA A 149 11.30 22.76 -17.32
N HIS A 150 12.38 22.55 -16.56
CA HIS A 150 12.91 21.23 -16.24
C HIS A 150 12.18 20.54 -15.07
N SER A 151 11.22 21.20 -14.41
CA SER A 151 10.44 20.59 -13.33
C SER A 151 9.51 19.51 -13.87
N GLY A 152 9.68 18.29 -13.36
CA GLY A 152 8.90 17.13 -13.76
C GLY A 152 7.48 17.15 -13.19
N PRO A 153 6.59 16.22 -13.61
CA PRO A 153 5.23 16.16 -13.10
C PRO A 153 5.15 16.00 -11.58
N THR A 154 6.00 15.17 -10.96
CA THR A 154 6.00 14.95 -9.50
C THR A 154 6.30 16.22 -8.70
N ASP A 155 7.25 17.05 -9.14
CA ASP A 155 7.53 18.36 -8.56
C ASP A 155 6.28 19.26 -8.60
N ARG A 156 5.62 19.27 -9.77
CA ARG A 156 4.42 20.06 -10.01
C ARG A 156 3.26 19.59 -9.14
N LEU A 157 3.10 18.29 -8.91
CA LEU A 157 2.08 17.74 -7.99
C LEU A 157 2.29 18.25 -6.56
N ARG A 158 3.54 18.30 -6.07
CA ARG A 158 3.86 18.80 -4.72
C ARG A 158 3.50 20.28 -4.57
N VAL A 159 3.84 21.08 -5.57
CA VAL A 159 3.53 22.52 -5.59
C VAL A 159 2.03 22.76 -5.72
N ALA A 160 1.34 21.98 -6.55
CA ALA A 160 -0.12 22.02 -6.68
C ALA A 160 -0.81 21.69 -5.35
N ALA A 161 -0.34 20.69 -4.60
CA ALA A 161 -0.89 20.32 -3.29
C ALA A 161 -0.80 21.47 -2.28
N VAL A 162 0.36 22.14 -2.21
CA VAL A 162 0.58 23.29 -1.32
C VAL A 162 -0.28 24.48 -1.73
N ALA A 163 -0.33 24.81 -3.02
CA ALA A 163 -1.14 25.91 -3.53
C ALA A 163 -2.64 25.69 -3.29
N ALA A 164 -3.14 24.47 -3.53
CA ALA A 164 -4.52 24.10 -3.24
C ALA A 164 -4.83 24.21 -1.74
N ALA A 165 -3.90 23.83 -0.87
CA ALA A 165 -4.06 24.00 0.57
C ALA A 165 -4.23 25.47 0.98
N VAL A 166 -3.41 26.37 0.44
CA VAL A 166 -3.46 27.80 0.77
C VAL A 166 -4.77 28.43 0.29
N ALA A 167 -5.31 27.97 -0.84
CA ALA A 167 -6.59 28.40 -1.37
C ALA A 167 -7.82 27.89 -0.58
N ASP A 168 -7.63 26.94 0.34
CA ASP A 168 -8.70 26.38 1.16
C ASP A 168 -8.66 26.96 2.59
N PRO A 169 -9.55 27.92 2.93
CA PRO A 169 -9.62 28.48 4.28
C PRO A 169 -10.17 27.47 5.32
N LEU A 170 -10.90 26.45 4.88
CA LEU A 170 -11.51 25.44 5.74
C LEU A 170 -10.65 24.19 5.91
N ARG A 171 -9.42 24.17 5.37
CA ARG A 171 -8.52 23.01 5.41
C ARG A 171 -8.28 22.41 6.80
N PHE A 172 -8.46 23.18 7.87
CA PHE A 172 -8.25 22.72 9.25
C PHE A 172 -9.46 22.00 9.86
N ASP A 173 -10.60 21.97 9.18
CA ASP A 173 -11.71 21.11 9.57
C ASP A 173 -11.37 19.65 9.27
N LEU A 174 -11.14 18.88 10.33
CA LEU A 174 -10.81 17.46 10.25
C LEU A 174 -12.02 16.54 10.48
N SER A 175 -13.24 17.10 10.45
CA SER A 175 -14.45 16.28 10.42
C SER A 175 -14.43 15.34 9.21
N ARG A 176 -15.04 14.16 9.36
CA ARG A 176 -15.04 13.13 8.31
C ARG A 176 -15.54 13.69 6.98
N ASP A 177 -16.62 14.46 6.99
CA ASP A 177 -17.23 15.00 5.77
C ASP A 177 -16.36 16.07 5.11
N ALA A 178 -15.71 16.94 5.90
CA ALA A 178 -14.76 17.91 5.38
C ALA A 178 -13.56 17.22 4.71
N VAL A 179 -12.98 16.20 5.37
CA VAL A 179 -11.86 15.43 4.79
C VAL A 179 -12.27 14.70 3.50
N LEU A 180 -13.47 14.12 3.44
CA LEU A 180 -14.00 13.49 2.23
C LEU A 180 -14.22 14.51 1.10
N SER A 181 -14.73 15.70 1.41
CA SER A 181 -14.87 16.79 0.45
C SER A 181 -13.51 17.22 -0.11
N THR A 182 -12.52 17.44 0.78
CA THR A 182 -11.15 17.75 0.37
C THR A 182 -10.54 16.63 -0.47
N ALA A 183 -10.78 15.36 -0.14
CA ALA A 183 -10.27 14.22 -0.90
C ALA A 183 -10.77 14.22 -2.36
N ARG A 184 -12.09 14.41 -2.52
CA ARG A 184 -12.75 14.46 -3.83
C ARG A 184 -12.32 15.66 -4.65
N ALA A 185 -11.87 16.74 -4.01
CA ALA A 185 -11.38 17.96 -4.64
C ALA A 185 -9.87 17.94 -4.97
N LEU A 186 -9.04 17.37 -4.08
CA LEU A 186 -7.59 17.47 -4.17
C LEU A 186 -7.03 16.63 -5.33
N ILE A 187 -7.38 15.35 -5.42
CA ILE A 187 -6.88 14.45 -6.46
C ILE A 187 -7.11 15.00 -7.89
N PRO A 188 -8.33 15.44 -8.27
CA PRO A 188 -8.55 16.06 -9.56
C PRO A 188 -7.80 17.40 -9.73
N THR A 189 -7.61 18.17 -8.65
CA THR A 189 -6.83 19.40 -8.68
C THR A 189 -5.36 19.13 -9.01
N LEU A 190 -4.77 18.09 -8.41
CA LEU A 190 -3.40 17.65 -8.69
C LEU A 190 -3.22 17.30 -10.17
N VAL A 191 -4.15 16.53 -10.73
CA VAL A 191 -4.11 16.13 -12.15
C VAL A 191 -4.29 17.32 -13.08
N ASP A 192 -5.30 18.16 -12.85
CA ASP A 192 -5.64 19.25 -13.77
C ASP A 192 -4.74 20.49 -13.66
N ALA A 193 -3.92 20.57 -12.62
CA ALA A 193 -2.87 21.56 -12.49
C ALA A 193 -1.65 21.25 -13.37
N LEU A 194 -1.47 20.00 -13.79
CA LEU A 194 -0.37 19.64 -14.69
C LEU A 194 -0.54 20.32 -16.07
N PRO A 195 0.56 20.77 -16.71
CA PRO A 195 0.53 21.22 -18.09
C PRO A 195 -0.07 20.16 -19.02
N ALA A 196 -0.78 20.60 -20.04
CA ALA A 196 -1.29 19.70 -21.06
C ALA A 196 -0.14 19.21 -21.95
N ALA A 197 0.00 17.89 -22.12
CA ALA A 197 0.90 17.30 -23.11
C ALA A 197 0.21 17.09 -24.46
N GLY A 198 -1.13 16.92 -24.44
CA GLY A 198 -1.98 16.78 -25.62
C GLY A 198 -3.22 17.67 -25.56
N ARG A 199 -4.09 17.56 -26.57
CA ARG A 199 -5.37 18.28 -26.55
C ARG A 199 -6.28 17.68 -25.46
N PRO A 200 -6.88 18.51 -24.57
CA PRO A 200 -7.87 18.02 -23.63
C PRO A 200 -9.04 17.46 -24.43
N GLN A 201 -9.32 16.18 -24.28
CA GLN A 201 -10.47 15.56 -24.92
C GLN A 201 -11.65 15.51 -23.92
N PRO A 202 -12.89 15.68 -24.41
CA PRO A 202 -14.10 15.50 -23.62
C PRO A 202 -14.39 14.02 -23.35
N VAL A 203 -13.39 13.24 -22.93
CA VAL A 203 -13.56 11.80 -22.65
C VAL A 203 -14.18 11.65 -21.27
N ASP A 204 -15.52 11.60 -21.23
CA ASP A 204 -16.36 11.10 -20.13
C ASP A 204 -15.95 11.53 -18.70
N GLY A 205 -15.28 12.67 -18.51
CA GLY A 205 -14.85 13.20 -17.21
C GLY A 205 -13.97 12.31 -16.32
N ARG A 206 -13.55 11.11 -16.77
CA ARG A 206 -12.72 10.17 -15.99
C ARG A 206 -11.36 10.77 -15.65
N LEU A 207 -10.91 10.57 -14.42
CA LEU A 207 -9.62 11.04 -13.94
C LEU A 207 -8.48 10.44 -14.77
N ALA A 208 -8.57 9.16 -15.14
CA ALA A 208 -7.58 8.50 -16.00
C ALA A 208 -7.46 9.20 -17.37
N ALA A 209 -8.58 9.55 -18.01
CA ALA A 209 -8.54 10.25 -19.30
C ALA A 209 -7.95 11.66 -19.17
N ARG A 210 -8.28 12.38 -18.09
CA ARG A 210 -7.69 13.69 -17.78
C ARG A 210 -6.19 13.56 -17.57
N LEU A 211 -5.73 12.61 -16.76
CA LEU A 211 -4.32 12.35 -16.52
C LEU A 211 -3.58 11.95 -17.79
N TRP A 212 -4.19 11.14 -18.66
CA TRP A 212 -3.61 10.79 -19.95
C TRP A 212 -3.25 12.04 -20.76
N SER A 213 -4.15 13.03 -20.84
CA SER A 213 -3.90 14.28 -21.59
C SER A 213 -2.76 15.14 -21.01
N ARG A 214 -2.35 14.87 -19.76
CA ARG A 214 -1.19 15.51 -19.11
C ARG A 214 0.11 14.76 -19.34
N LEU A 215 0.03 13.47 -19.66
CA LEU A 215 1.18 12.58 -19.82
C LEU A 215 1.48 12.21 -21.26
N SER A 216 0.54 12.34 -22.19
CA SER A 216 0.76 11.99 -23.60
C SER A 216 0.07 12.96 -24.55
N ALA A 217 0.77 13.26 -25.65
CA ALA A 217 0.19 13.94 -26.80
C ALA A 217 -0.66 12.98 -27.67
N ARG A 218 -0.44 11.66 -27.55
CA ARG A 218 -1.19 10.65 -28.29
C ARG A 218 -2.60 10.56 -27.73
N GLN A 219 -3.59 10.43 -28.60
CA GLN A 219 -4.97 10.26 -28.16
C GLN A 219 -5.17 8.86 -27.56
N PRO A 220 -5.75 8.75 -26.35
CA PRO A 220 -6.08 7.44 -25.83
C PRO A 220 -7.27 6.86 -26.60
N GLY A 221 -7.13 5.61 -27.03
CA GLY A 221 -8.31 4.77 -27.24
C GLY A 221 -8.90 4.35 -25.89
N GLU A 222 -10.10 3.79 -25.91
CA GLU A 222 -10.77 3.31 -24.70
C GLU A 222 -9.94 2.27 -23.93
N SER A 223 -9.20 1.40 -24.62
CA SER A 223 -8.27 0.46 -23.98
C SER A 223 -7.12 1.16 -23.23
N GLY A 224 -6.63 2.29 -23.75
CA GLY A 224 -5.61 3.10 -23.08
C GLY A 224 -6.13 3.77 -21.82
N VAL A 225 -7.34 4.35 -21.87
CA VAL A 225 -7.99 4.92 -20.66
C VAL A 225 -8.21 3.83 -19.62
N ARG A 226 -8.71 2.64 -20.03
CA ARG A 226 -8.90 1.50 -19.12
C ARG A 226 -7.59 1.01 -18.49
N ALA A 227 -6.51 0.93 -19.27
CA ALA A 227 -5.20 0.52 -18.75
C ALA A 227 -4.68 1.50 -17.69
N LEU A 228 -4.81 2.82 -17.94
CA LEU A 228 -4.40 3.85 -16.99
C LEU A 228 -5.30 3.89 -15.75
N ASP A 229 -6.61 3.69 -15.91
CA ASP A 229 -7.56 3.61 -14.81
C ASP A 229 -7.31 2.39 -13.90
N MET A 230 -7.03 1.23 -14.50
CA MET A 230 -6.59 0.04 -13.77
C MET A 230 -5.26 0.29 -13.05
N ALA A 231 -4.28 0.93 -13.70
CA ALA A 231 -3.00 1.25 -13.09
C ALA A 231 -3.19 2.15 -11.86
N LEU A 232 -4.00 3.21 -11.95
CA LEU A 232 -4.36 4.06 -10.81
C LEU A 232 -5.00 3.25 -9.68
N SER A 233 -5.94 2.36 -10.02
CA SER A 233 -6.68 1.53 -9.07
C SER A 233 -5.80 0.52 -8.33
N LEU A 234 -4.87 -0.14 -9.02
CA LEU A 234 -3.89 -1.06 -8.44
C LEU A 234 -2.86 -0.36 -7.54
N LEU A 235 -2.72 0.96 -7.66
CA LEU A 235 -1.76 1.77 -6.93
C LEU A 235 -2.39 2.63 -5.84
N ILE A 236 -3.71 2.50 -5.61
CA ILE A 236 -4.46 3.25 -4.59
C ILE A 236 -3.78 3.18 -3.24
N ASP A 237 -3.37 1.99 -2.80
CA ASP A 237 -2.66 1.81 -1.53
C ASP A 237 -1.57 0.73 -1.63
N HIS A 238 -0.73 0.50 -0.62
CA HIS A 238 0.12 -0.70 -0.58
C HIS A 238 0.59 -0.99 0.85
N ASP A 239 -0.35 -0.99 1.79
CA ASP A 239 -0.10 -1.13 3.22
C ASP A 239 0.83 0.00 3.75
N LEU A 240 1.50 -0.21 4.88
CA LEU A 240 2.41 0.74 5.55
C LEU A 240 3.75 0.94 4.82
N ALA A 241 3.69 1.17 3.52
CA ALA A 241 4.77 1.74 2.72
C ALA A 241 5.36 3.01 3.38
N ALA A 242 6.62 3.35 3.08
CA ALA A 242 7.30 4.51 3.69
C ALA A 242 6.49 5.82 3.55
N SER A 243 5.92 6.07 2.37
CA SER A 243 5.01 7.22 2.16
C SER A 243 3.75 7.18 3.02
N THR A 244 3.13 6.00 3.18
CA THR A 244 1.93 5.81 4.01
C THR A 244 2.26 6.01 5.49
N LEU A 245 3.44 5.57 5.94
CA LEU A 245 3.91 5.84 7.29
C LEU A 245 4.12 7.35 7.53
N ALA A 246 4.75 8.06 6.59
CA ALA A 246 4.92 9.52 6.67
C ALA A 246 3.58 10.26 6.77
N VAL A 247 2.60 9.84 5.96
CA VAL A 247 1.21 10.32 6.00
C VAL A 247 0.59 10.11 7.37
N ARG A 248 0.70 8.90 7.94
CA ARG A 248 0.14 8.62 9.27
C ARG A 248 0.84 9.37 10.39
N VAL A 249 2.15 9.62 10.29
CA VAL A 249 2.86 10.50 11.24
C VAL A 249 2.30 11.92 11.19
N ALA A 250 2.11 12.47 9.99
CA ALA A 250 1.51 13.80 9.81
C ALA A 250 0.06 13.85 10.33
N ALA A 251 -0.75 12.84 10.02
CA ALA A 251 -2.14 12.76 10.46
C ALA A 251 -2.27 12.58 11.99
N SER A 252 -1.35 11.84 12.63
CA SER A 252 -1.24 11.72 14.08
C SER A 252 -1.02 13.10 14.72
N ALA A 253 -0.30 14.02 14.07
CA ALA A 253 -0.13 15.41 14.49
C ALA A 253 -1.30 16.34 14.11
N ARG A 254 -2.40 15.82 13.57
CA ARG A 254 -3.57 16.59 13.09
C ARG A 254 -3.24 17.58 11.98
N ALA A 255 -2.29 17.25 11.12
CA ALA A 255 -2.09 17.96 9.86
C ALA A 255 -3.34 17.83 8.98
N HIS A 256 -3.66 18.85 8.18
CA HIS A 256 -4.81 18.82 7.28
C HIS A 256 -4.61 17.88 6.06
N PRO A 257 -5.68 17.47 5.34
CA PRO A 257 -5.61 16.50 4.24
C PRO A 257 -4.58 16.85 3.13
N TYR A 258 -4.44 18.13 2.78
CA TYR A 258 -3.40 18.55 1.83
C TYR A 258 -1.98 18.31 2.36
N ALA A 259 -1.72 18.59 3.64
CA ALA A 259 -0.40 18.43 4.24
C ALA A 259 -0.03 16.96 4.43
N VAL A 260 -1.00 16.09 4.74
CA VAL A 260 -0.75 14.64 4.81
C VAL A 260 -0.43 14.08 3.42
N VAL A 261 -1.11 14.52 2.36
CA VAL A 261 -0.76 14.16 0.97
C VAL A 261 0.62 14.70 0.61
N SER A 262 0.96 15.94 0.99
CA SER A 262 2.31 16.50 0.80
C SER A 262 3.40 15.69 1.51
N ALA A 263 3.13 15.17 2.70
CA ALA A 263 4.06 14.27 3.41
C ALA A 263 4.26 12.95 2.64
N GLY A 264 3.18 12.38 2.09
CA GLY A 264 3.22 11.21 1.22
C GLY A 264 4.04 11.45 -0.05
N LEU A 265 3.78 12.57 -0.74
CA LEU A 265 4.53 12.99 -1.92
C LEU A 265 6.02 13.19 -1.61
N GLY A 266 6.34 13.83 -0.48
CA GLY A 266 7.72 14.06 -0.06
C GLY A 266 8.49 12.77 0.20
N ALA A 267 7.84 11.76 0.79
CA ALA A 267 8.45 10.44 0.97
C ALA A 267 8.52 9.64 -0.35
N LEU A 268 7.57 9.85 -1.27
CA LEU A 268 7.55 9.20 -2.59
C LEU A 268 8.65 9.69 -3.52
N ASP A 269 9.04 10.95 -3.40
CA ASP A 269 10.15 11.57 -4.12
C ASP A 269 11.53 10.93 -3.81
N GLY A 270 11.60 10.07 -2.80
CA GLY A 270 12.81 9.31 -2.49
C GLY A 270 13.13 8.25 -3.57
N PRO A 271 14.40 8.09 -3.97
CA PRO A 271 14.81 7.16 -5.03
C PRO A 271 14.57 5.68 -4.70
N LEU A 272 14.26 5.36 -3.44
CA LEU A 272 14.03 4.00 -2.94
C LEU A 272 12.55 3.66 -2.78
N HIS A 273 11.61 4.56 -3.10
CA HIS A 273 10.18 4.32 -2.88
C HIS A 273 9.37 4.15 -4.17
N GLY A 274 9.18 5.21 -4.95
CA GLY A 274 8.35 5.18 -6.17
C GLY A 274 9.11 5.28 -7.50
N GLY A 275 10.43 5.47 -7.46
CA GLY A 275 11.23 5.88 -8.61
C GLY A 275 11.71 4.76 -9.54
N ALA A 276 11.14 3.55 -9.48
CA ALA A 276 11.63 2.42 -10.28
C ALA A 276 11.05 2.39 -11.71
N SER A 277 9.87 3.00 -11.93
CA SER A 277 9.22 3.01 -13.24
C SER A 277 9.95 3.84 -14.30
N GLY A 278 10.56 4.98 -13.93
CA GLY A 278 11.32 5.82 -14.87
C GLY A 278 12.59 5.14 -15.40
N PRO A 279 13.43 4.54 -14.55
CA PRO A 279 14.52 3.67 -14.97
C PRO A 279 14.03 2.48 -15.82
N ALA A 280 12.92 1.83 -15.46
CA ALA A 280 12.35 0.74 -16.25
C ALA A 280 11.89 1.21 -17.64
N HIS A 281 11.27 2.40 -17.74
CA HIS A 281 10.90 3.02 -19.00
C HIS A 281 12.11 3.23 -19.90
N ARG A 282 13.17 3.86 -19.38
CA ARG A 282 14.40 4.13 -20.14
C ARG A 282 15.08 2.84 -20.59
N MET A 283 15.12 1.83 -19.73
CA MET A 283 15.63 0.51 -20.07
C MET A 283 14.83 -0.12 -21.23
N LEU A 284 13.49 -0.09 -21.18
CA LEU A 284 12.68 -0.65 -22.27
C LEU A 284 12.86 0.12 -23.59
N ALA A 285 12.94 1.46 -23.54
CA ALA A 285 13.24 2.27 -24.71
C ALA A 285 14.59 1.90 -25.34
N GLU A 286 15.62 1.71 -24.51
CA GLU A 286 16.96 1.29 -24.94
C GLU A 286 16.97 -0.12 -25.53
N VAL A 287 16.18 -1.05 -24.98
CA VAL A 287 16.01 -2.40 -25.56
C VAL A 287 15.38 -2.33 -26.95
N LEU A 288 14.35 -1.49 -27.13
CA LEU A 288 13.69 -1.30 -28.42
C LEU A 288 14.64 -0.66 -29.45
N GLU A 289 15.48 0.27 -29.04
CA GLU A 289 16.48 0.92 -29.89
C GLU A 289 17.59 -0.06 -30.32
N ARG A 290 18.14 -0.83 -29.38
CA ARG A 290 19.25 -1.76 -29.64
C ARG A 290 18.81 -3.10 -30.22
N GLY A 291 17.54 -3.47 -30.08
CA GLY A 291 17.02 -4.78 -30.47
C GLY A 291 17.57 -5.94 -29.63
N SER A 292 18.05 -5.69 -28.40
CA SER A 292 18.65 -6.73 -27.55
C SER A 292 18.48 -6.46 -26.05
N ALA A 293 17.56 -7.18 -25.42
CA ALA A 293 17.40 -7.16 -23.96
C ALA A 293 18.67 -7.66 -23.23
N ALA A 294 19.32 -8.68 -23.78
CA ALA A 294 20.51 -9.28 -23.19
C ALA A 294 21.66 -8.28 -23.03
N ALA A 295 21.91 -7.44 -24.05
CA ALA A 295 22.96 -6.43 -23.99
C ALA A 295 22.66 -5.36 -22.93
N VAL A 296 21.42 -4.86 -22.89
CA VAL A 296 21.01 -3.81 -21.93
C VAL A 296 21.05 -4.31 -20.48
N VAL A 297 20.59 -5.54 -20.23
CA VAL A 297 20.69 -6.16 -18.91
C VAL A 297 22.15 -6.35 -18.50
N ALA A 298 23.01 -6.82 -19.42
CA ALA A 298 24.44 -6.97 -19.14
C ALA A 298 25.11 -5.65 -18.76
N ASP A 299 24.76 -4.53 -19.40
CA ASP A 299 25.30 -3.21 -19.08
C ASP A 299 24.85 -2.71 -17.69
N HIS A 300 23.62 -3.00 -17.28
CA HIS A 300 23.15 -2.71 -15.92
C HIS A 300 23.96 -3.49 -14.87
N LEU A 301 24.15 -4.79 -15.10
CA LEU A 301 24.92 -5.65 -14.19
C LEU A 301 26.40 -5.25 -14.14
N ARG A 302 27.01 -4.93 -15.28
CA ARG A 302 28.41 -4.46 -15.37
C ARG A 302 28.62 -3.17 -14.57
N ALA A 303 27.61 -2.30 -14.53
CA ALA A 303 27.66 -1.06 -13.76
C ALA A 303 27.24 -1.22 -12.28
N GLY A 304 27.05 -2.46 -11.80
CA GLY A 304 26.60 -2.73 -10.42
C GLY A 304 25.17 -2.27 -10.11
N ARG A 305 24.36 -1.98 -11.15
CA ARG A 305 22.97 -1.54 -10.99
C ARG A 305 22.04 -2.75 -10.94
N ARG A 306 20.95 -2.62 -10.19
CA ARG A 306 19.83 -3.58 -10.25
C ARG A 306 19.05 -3.36 -11.55
N VAL A 307 18.46 -4.42 -12.08
CA VAL A 307 17.54 -4.33 -13.23
C VAL A 307 16.21 -3.74 -12.73
N PRO A 308 15.79 -2.56 -13.21
CA PRO A 308 14.57 -1.90 -12.74
C PRO A 308 13.31 -2.68 -13.17
N GLY A 309 12.25 -2.57 -12.36
CA GLY A 309 10.97 -3.23 -12.65
C GLY A 309 10.91 -4.73 -12.31
N LEU A 310 11.96 -5.30 -11.70
CA LEU A 310 12.02 -6.72 -11.33
C LEU A 310 12.18 -6.92 -9.82
N GLY A 311 11.38 -7.84 -9.29
CA GLY A 311 11.36 -8.25 -7.88
C GLY A 311 10.55 -7.31 -6.98
N HIS A 312 10.02 -7.86 -5.90
CA HIS A 312 9.28 -7.10 -4.90
C HIS A 312 9.41 -7.75 -3.51
N ARG A 313 9.62 -6.95 -2.45
CA ARG A 313 9.86 -7.49 -1.09
C ARG A 313 8.65 -8.26 -0.53
N LEU A 314 7.44 -7.81 -0.84
CA LEU A 314 6.19 -8.45 -0.36
C LEU A 314 5.69 -9.57 -1.28
N TYR A 315 6.24 -9.69 -2.50
CA TYR A 315 5.83 -10.71 -3.46
C TYR A 315 7.06 -11.53 -3.85
N PRO A 316 7.33 -12.65 -3.15
CA PRO A 316 8.41 -13.55 -3.53
C PRO A 316 8.11 -14.29 -4.85
N GLY A 317 6.83 -14.40 -5.21
CA GLY A 317 6.36 -14.87 -6.52
C GLY A 317 6.00 -13.71 -7.46
N PRO A 318 5.16 -13.96 -8.47
CA PRO A 318 4.64 -12.91 -9.34
C PRO A 318 3.92 -11.80 -8.55
N ASP A 319 4.11 -10.55 -8.99
CA ASP A 319 3.37 -9.41 -8.45
C ASP A 319 1.96 -9.40 -9.07
N PRO A 320 0.88 -9.58 -8.28
CA PRO A 320 -0.48 -9.68 -8.82
C PRO A 320 -0.92 -8.41 -9.56
N ARG A 321 -0.35 -7.25 -9.20
CA ARG A 321 -0.62 -5.97 -9.87
C ARG A 321 0.00 -5.94 -11.26
N ALA A 322 1.22 -6.46 -11.39
CA ALA A 322 1.91 -6.54 -12.66
C ALA A 322 1.17 -7.48 -13.61
N GLU A 323 0.79 -8.67 -13.14
CA GLU A 323 0.03 -9.64 -13.93
C GLU A 323 -1.31 -9.07 -14.43
N ALA A 324 -2.07 -8.44 -13.54
CA ALA A 324 -3.34 -7.80 -13.90
C ALA A 324 -3.15 -6.69 -14.96
N LEU A 325 -2.15 -5.84 -14.78
CA LEU A 325 -1.90 -4.73 -15.69
C LEU A 325 -1.36 -5.21 -17.06
N PHE A 326 -0.47 -6.20 -17.09
CA PHE A 326 0.01 -6.80 -18.35
C PHE A 326 -1.12 -7.40 -19.18
N ALA A 327 -2.10 -8.05 -18.54
CA ALA A 327 -3.25 -8.63 -19.23
C ALA A 327 -4.08 -7.57 -19.99
N VAL A 328 -4.19 -6.36 -19.43
CA VAL A 328 -4.88 -5.24 -20.10
C VAL A 328 -3.99 -4.58 -21.15
N LEU A 329 -2.69 -4.46 -20.88
CA LEU A 329 -1.72 -3.88 -21.83
C LEU A 329 -1.57 -4.71 -23.11
N ASP A 330 -1.78 -6.02 -23.05
CA ASP A 330 -1.80 -6.90 -24.23
C ASP A 330 -2.86 -6.50 -25.26
N GLN A 331 -3.92 -5.82 -24.82
CA GLN A 331 -5.01 -5.30 -25.66
C GLN A 331 -4.75 -3.87 -26.17
N LEU A 332 -3.63 -3.26 -25.81
CA LEU A 332 -3.30 -1.89 -26.21
C LEU A 332 -2.61 -1.88 -27.59
N PRO A 333 -3.14 -1.13 -28.58
CA PRO A 333 -2.51 -1.06 -29.90
C PRO A 333 -1.06 -0.58 -29.82
N GLY A 334 -0.14 -1.33 -30.45
CA GLY A 334 1.28 -1.02 -30.46
C GLY A 334 2.07 -1.51 -29.23
N ALA A 335 1.43 -2.17 -28.26
CA ALA A 335 2.12 -2.69 -27.07
C ALA A 335 3.01 -3.91 -27.37
N GLY A 336 2.73 -4.68 -28.43
CA GLY A 336 3.39 -5.94 -28.75
C GLY A 336 4.93 -5.90 -28.66
N PRO A 337 5.63 -5.00 -29.38
CA PRO A 337 7.08 -4.89 -29.29
C PRO A 337 7.59 -4.58 -27.87
N VAL A 338 6.88 -3.72 -27.13
CA VAL A 338 7.26 -3.29 -25.78
C VAL A 338 7.04 -4.41 -24.75
N LEU A 339 5.94 -5.17 -24.90
CA LEU A 339 5.64 -6.36 -24.09
C LEU A 339 6.66 -7.46 -24.33
N THR A 340 7.07 -7.68 -25.58
CA THR A 340 8.16 -8.61 -25.92
C THR A 340 9.46 -8.18 -25.25
N ALA A 341 9.84 -6.89 -25.35
CA ALA A 341 11.03 -6.36 -24.68
C ALA A 341 11.00 -6.58 -23.16
N ALA A 342 9.85 -6.30 -22.51
CA ALA A 342 9.70 -6.51 -21.06
C ALA A 342 9.82 -8.00 -20.68
N ARG A 343 9.26 -8.90 -21.48
CA ARG A 343 9.38 -10.36 -21.30
C ARG A 343 10.82 -10.81 -21.43
N GLU A 344 11.52 -10.39 -22.49
CA GLU A 344 12.92 -10.73 -22.73
C GLU A 344 13.85 -10.23 -21.62
N VAL A 345 13.60 -9.02 -21.08
CA VAL A 345 14.33 -8.49 -19.92
C VAL A 345 14.12 -9.38 -18.69
N ALA A 346 12.88 -9.77 -18.40
CA ALA A 346 12.56 -10.64 -17.27
C ALA A 346 13.20 -12.02 -17.42
N GLU A 347 13.09 -12.65 -18.60
CA GLU A 347 13.66 -13.96 -18.91
C GLU A 347 15.19 -13.95 -18.87
N THR A 348 15.82 -12.91 -19.43
CA THR A 348 17.28 -12.74 -19.39
C THR A 348 17.77 -12.65 -17.95
N THR A 349 17.12 -11.83 -17.13
CA THR A 349 17.49 -11.65 -15.72
C THR A 349 17.26 -12.94 -14.91
N ALA A 350 16.18 -13.65 -15.19
CA ALA A 350 15.81 -14.91 -14.55
C ALA A 350 16.86 -16.02 -14.71
N ARG A 351 17.72 -15.96 -15.73
CA ARG A 351 18.85 -16.91 -15.92
C ARG A 351 19.88 -16.85 -14.78
N HIS A 352 19.94 -15.74 -14.05
CA HIS A 352 20.89 -15.52 -12.96
C HIS A 352 20.21 -15.40 -11.60
N VAL A 353 19.08 -14.69 -11.53
CA VAL A 353 18.34 -14.46 -10.30
C VAL A 353 16.86 -14.56 -10.61
N LYS A 354 16.14 -15.46 -9.91
CA LYS A 354 14.70 -15.64 -10.08
C LYS A 354 13.94 -14.42 -9.54
N LEU A 355 13.75 -13.42 -10.42
CA LEU A 355 12.97 -12.22 -10.16
C LEU A 355 11.76 -12.20 -11.09
N HIS A 356 10.65 -11.71 -10.57
CA HIS A 356 9.41 -11.53 -11.33
C HIS A 356 9.21 -10.07 -11.70
N ALA A 357 8.53 -9.82 -12.82
CA ALA A 357 8.09 -8.47 -13.14
C ALA A 357 7.20 -7.91 -12.03
N ASN A 358 7.45 -6.66 -11.66
CA ASN A 358 6.63 -5.92 -10.72
C ASN A 358 5.81 -4.85 -11.44
N VAL A 359 4.94 -4.15 -10.71
CA VAL A 359 4.05 -3.12 -11.27
C VAL A 359 4.81 -2.01 -12.00
N ASP A 360 6.04 -1.69 -11.61
CA ASP A 360 6.84 -0.63 -12.25
C ASP A 360 7.25 -1.00 -13.68
N LEU A 361 7.51 -2.29 -13.95
CA LEU A 361 7.76 -2.75 -15.33
C LEU A 361 6.49 -2.65 -16.18
N ALA A 362 5.32 -2.96 -15.61
CA ALA A 362 4.05 -2.82 -16.31
C ALA A 362 3.73 -1.33 -16.60
N LEU A 363 4.01 -0.42 -15.66
CA LEU A 363 3.93 1.03 -15.89
C LEU A 363 4.92 1.51 -16.96
N ALA A 364 6.13 0.93 -17.01
CA ALA A 364 7.09 1.22 -18.06
C ALA A 364 6.57 0.79 -19.44
N VAL A 365 5.95 -0.39 -19.56
CA VAL A 365 5.31 -0.83 -20.80
C VAL A 365 4.19 0.13 -21.22
N LEU A 366 3.32 0.52 -20.29
CA LEU A 366 2.26 1.49 -20.55
C LEU A 366 2.82 2.81 -21.09
N SER A 367 3.80 3.38 -20.38
CA SER A 367 4.34 4.69 -20.71
C SER A 367 5.11 4.70 -22.03
N VAL A 368 5.93 3.69 -22.33
CA VAL A 368 6.63 3.57 -23.62
C VAL A 368 5.62 3.40 -24.76
N THR A 369 4.63 2.50 -24.59
CA THR A 369 3.60 2.25 -25.62
C THR A 369 2.78 3.51 -25.91
N ALA A 370 2.40 4.24 -24.86
CA ALA A 370 1.58 5.43 -24.96
C ALA A 370 2.36 6.70 -25.36
N GLY A 371 3.68 6.63 -25.53
CA GLY A 371 4.52 7.79 -25.82
C GLY A 371 4.49 8.83 -24.70
N MET A 372 4.42 8.37 -23.45
CA MET A 372 4.49 9.19 -22.25
C MET A 372 5.95 9.45 -21.84
N PRO A 373 6.24 10.51 -21.06
CA PRO A 373 7.59 10.74 -20.56
C PRO A 373 8.01 9.66 -19.54
N PRO A 374 9.32 9.47 -19.28
CA PRO A 374 9.81 8.49 -18.32
C PRO A 374 9.21 8.63 -16.90
N GLU A 375 8.89 9.85 -16.48
CA GLU A 375 8.32 10.18 -15.16
C GLU A 375 6.83 9.83 -15.05
N ALA A 376 6.20 9.34 -16.12
CA ALA A 376 4.77 9.04 -16.13
C ALA A 376 4.38 7.99 -15.09
N GLY A 377 5.18 6.93 -14.92
CA GLY A 377 4.90 5.89 -13.92
C GLY A 377 4.88 6.45 -12.49
N GLU A 378 5.83 7.32 -12.15
CA GLU A 378 5.90 8.00 -10.85
C GLU A 378 4.70 8.94 -10.65
N THR A 379 4.27 9.62 -11.72
CA THR A 379 3.09 10.49 -11.70
C THR A 379 1.82 9.70 -11.44
N VAL A 380 1.63 8.56 -12.12
CA VAL A 380 0.49 7.65 -11.92
C VAL A 380 0.51 7.10 -10.49
N PHE A 381 1.69 6.75 -9.98
CA PHE A 381 1.85 6.30 -8.60
C PHE A 381 1.43 7.37 -7.60
N ALA A 382 1.91 8.61 -7.76
CA ALA A 382 1.59 9.73 -6.88
C ALA A 382 0.09 10.06 -6.86
N VAL A 383 -0.54 10.11 -8.04
CA VAL A 383 -1.97 10.36 -8.17
C VAL A 383 -2.78 9.21 -7.58
N GLY A 384 -2.49 7.97 -7.97
CA GLY A 384 -3.18 6.78 -7.47
C GLY A 384 -3.11 6.70 -5.95
N ARG A 385 -1.89 6.77 -5.40
CA ARG A 385 -1.60 6.60 -3.97
C ARG A 385 -2.20 7.69 -3.07
N SER A 386 -2.51 8.86 -3.64
CA SER A 386 -3.16 9.94 -2.89
C SER A 386 -4.48 9.49 -2.25
N ALA A 387 -5.23 8.59 -2.90
CA ALA A 387 -6.45 8.02 -2.32
C ALA A 387 -6.17 7.15 -1.09
N GLY A 388 -5.20 6.25 -1.14
CA GLY A 388 -4.80 5.43 0.02
C GLY A 388 -4.24 6.27 1.15
N TRP A 389 -3.42 7.28 0.86
CA TRP A 389 -2.92 8.21 1.88
C TRP A 389 -4.04 8.90 2.65
N ILE A 390 -5.08 9.37 1.95
CA ILE A 390 -6.26 9.96 2.59
C ILE A 390 -7.02 8.93 3.41
N ALA A 391 -7.17 7.69 2.92
CA ALA A 391 -7.81 6.60 3.68
C ALA A 391 -7.05 6.31 5.00
N HIS A 392 -5.72 6.25 4.94
CA HIS A 392 -4.88 6.08 6.13
C HIS A 392 -4.93 7.29 7.07
N ALA A 393 -5.06 8.51 6.55
CA ALA A 393 -5.25 9.71 7.36
C ALA A 393 -6.61 9.70 8.08
N LEU A 394 -7.69 9.30 7.40
CA LEU A 394 -9.02 9.13 7.99
C LEU A 394 -9.01 8.12 9.15
N GLU A 395 -8.35 6.97 8.99
CA GLU A 395 -8.16 6.03 10.10
C GLU A 395 -7.38 6.67 11.26
N GLU A 396 -6.31 7.41 10.95
CA GLU A 396 -5.45 8.02 11.97
C GLU A 396 -6.10 9.19 12.73
N TYR A 397 -6.99 9.94 12.10
CA TYR A 397 -7.75 10.99 12.79
C TYR A 397 -8.70 10.41 13.85
N GLY A 398 -9.15 9.16 13.68
CA GLY A 398 -9.92 8.42 14.68
C GLY A 398 -9.09 7.90 15.87
N GLU A 399 -7.76 7.94 15.78
CA GLU A 399 -6.85 7.48 16.83
C GLU A 399 -6.43 8.63 17.77
N LYS A 400 -5.78 8.29 18.90
CA LYS A 400 -5.27 9.31 19.84
C LYS A 400 -4.27 10.27 19.16
N PRO A 401 -4.41 11.61 19.32
CA PRO A 401 -3.44 12.57 18.78
C PRO A 401 -2.01 12.30 19.27
N LEU A 402 -1.03 12.59 18.41
CA LEU A 402 0.40 12.50 18.66
C LEU A 402 0.91 11.11 19.12
N ARG A 403 0.16 10.03 18.85
CA ARG A 403 0.58 8.67 19.22
C ARG A 403 1.82 8.19 18.46
N MET A 404 2.09 8.74 17.27
CA MET A 404 3.28 8.44 16.48
C MET A 404 4.47 9.35 16.83
N ARG A 405 4.76 9.47 18.13
CA ARG A 405 5.89 10.26 18.64
C ARG A 405 6.87 9.35 19.39
N PRO A 406 7.78 8.66 18.69
CA PRO A 406 8.77 7.80 19.33
C PRO A 406 9.79 8.62 20.13
N THR A 407 10.37 8.01 21.17
CA THR A 407 11.53 8.55 21.89
C THR A 407 12.80 8.02 21.24
N GLY A 408 13.73 8.92 20.91
CA GLY A 408 15.05 8.53 20.41
C GLY A 408 15.90 7.89 21.51
N GLN A 409 16.62 6.83 21.18
CA GLN A 409 17.70 6.33 22.03
C GLN A 409 18.94 7.20 21.78
N TYR A 410 19.27 8.05 22.75
CA TYR A 410 20.43 8.93 22.64
C TYR A 410 21.74 8.12 22.66
N SER A 411 22.50 8.19 21.57
CA SER A 411 23.80 7.52 21.40
C SER A 411 24.96 8.51 21.16
N GLY A 412 24.75 9.80 21.41
CA GLY A 412 25.79 10.83 21.34
C GLY A 412 26.64 10.91 22.62
N PRO A 413 27.62 11.84 22.69
CA PRO A 413 28.41 12.09 23.89
C PRO A 413 27.54 12.44 25.09
N ARG A 414 27.76 11.80 26.26
CA ARG A 414 26.93 12.04 27.44
C ARG A 414 27.12 13.47 27.98
N PRO A 415 26.04 14.19 28.32
CA PRO A 415 26.15 15.53 28.89
C PRO A 415 26.69 15.50 30.34
N PRO A 416 27.29 16.62 30.80
CA PRO A 416 27.63 17.81 30.02
C PRO A 416 28.84 17.56 29.10
N GLN A 417 28.91 18.31 28.01
CA GLN A 417 30.12 18.46 27.18
C GLN A 417 30.63 19.89 27.37
N GLU A 418 31.92 20.12 27.14
CA GLU A 418 32.45 21.49 27.07
C GLU A 418 31.80 22.25 25.90
N LEU A 419 31.70 23.58 26.01
CA LEU A 419 31.25 24.40 24.88
C LEU A 419 32.26 24.25 23.73
N PRO A 420 31.79 24.05 22.49
CA PRO A 420 32.67 23.88 21.33
C PRO A 420 33.43 25.16 20.95
#